data_AF-A0A529I727-F1
#
_entry.id   AF-A0A529I727-F1
#
_cell.length_a   1.000
_cell.length_b   1.000
_cell.length_c   1.000
_cell.angle_alpha   90.00
_cell.angle_beta   90.00
_cell.angle_gamma   90.00
#
_symmetry.space_group_name_H-M   'P 1'
#
loop_
_entity.id
_entity.type
_entity.pdbx_description
1 polymer ?
#
loop_
_entity_poly.entity_id
_entity_poly.type
_entity_poly.pdbx_seq_one_letter_code
_entity_poly.pdbx_strand_id
1 'polypeptide(L)'
;MAKARQRSKLTAQRPGAEPVLLSGGNPQIAKGYGDAPVQAYIAAMPGWKRDVGRRLDALIERSLPSVEKAVKWNSPLYGVEG
;
A
#
# COMPACT_ATOMS: atom_id res chain seq x y z
N MET A 1 37.92 14.42 3.11
CA MET A 1 37.33 13.94 1.84
C MET A 1 35.93 13.43 2.13
N ALA A 2 34.89 14.04 1.58
CA ALA A 2 33.50 13.65 1.80
C ALA A 2 32.93 12.97 0.54
N LYS A 3 32.38 11.75 0.70
CA LYS A 3 31.53 11.02 -0.28
C LYS A 3 30.98 9.79 0.43
N ALA A 4 29.74 9.35 0.32
CA ALA A 4 28.46 9.93 -0.06
C ALA A 4 27.44 8.91 0.50
N ARG A 5 26.41 9.35 1.24
CA ARG A 5 25.35 8.44 1.73
C ARG A 5 24.57 7.91 0.52
N GLN A 6 24.62 6.60 0.32
CA GLN A 6 23.95 5.90 -0.76
C GLN A 6 22.43 6.05 -0.60
N ARG A 7 21.80 6.79 -1.52
CA ARG A 7 20.34 6.96 -1.57
C ARG A 7 19.70 5.59 -1.85
N SER A 8 18.70 5.25 -1.06
CA SER A 8 17.85 4.07 -1.22
C SER A 8 17.25 4.05 -2.63
N LYS A 9 17.49 2.97 -3.36
CA LYS A 9 16.82 2.70 -4.63
C LYS A 9 15.34 2.46 -4.33
N LEU A 10 14.49 3.40 -4.70
CA LEU A 10 13.07 3.16 -4.89
C LEU A 10 12.95 2.13 -6.03
N THR A 11 12.87 0.85 -5.68
CA THR A 11 12.54 -0.20 -6.63
C THR A 11 11.08 -0.01 -7.02
N ALA A 12 10.87 0.68 -8.13
CA ALA A 12 9.63 0.55 -8.88
C ALA A 12 9.42 -0.95 -9.14
N GLN A 13 8.26 -1.48 -8.71
CA GLN A 13 7.90 -2.87 -8.96
C GLN A 13 7.89 -3.08 -10.48
N ARG A 14 8.58 -4.12 -10.95
CA ARG A 14 8.59 -4.45 -12.38
C ARG A 14 7.18 -4.89 -12.78
N PRO A 15 6.58 -4.31 -13.83
CA PRO A 15 5.30 -4.78 -14.32
C PRO A 15 5.45 -6.26 -14.71
N GLY A 16 4.62 -7.13 -14.12
CA GLY A 16 4.61 -8.58 -14.36
C GLY A 16 5.26 -9.46 -13.29
N ALA A 17 5.85 -8.91 -12.23
CA ALA A 17 6.25 -9.72 -11.08
C ALA A 17 5.03 -10.10 -10.22
N GLU A 18 4.90 -11.37 -9.85
CA GLU A 18 3.89 -11.79 -8.89
C GLU A 18 4.11 -11.08 -7.55
N PRO A 19 3.03 -10.67 -6.85
CA PRO A 19 3.16 -10.01 -5.57
C PRO A 19 3.83 -10.92 -4.53
N VAL A 20 4.83 -10.39 -3.82
CA VAL A 20 5.41 -11.09 -2.66
C VAL A 20 4.39 -11.09 -1.53
N LEU A 21 4.07 -12.27 -1.01
CA LEU A 21 3.15 -12.44 0.12
C LEU A 21 3.92 -12.81 1.39
N LEU A 22 3.51 -12.24 2.53
CA LEU A 22 3.98 -12.68 3.84
C LEU A 22 3.30 -13.99 4.25
N SER A 23 3.76 -14.63 5.34
CA SER A 23 3.20 -15.89 5.85
C SER A 23 1.68 -15.85 6.13
N GLY A 24 1.10 -14.67 6.35
CA GLY A 24 -0.35 -14.46 6.48
C GLY A 24 -1.12 -14.24 5.16
N GLY A 25 -0.46 -14.31 4.01
CA GLY A 25 -1.04 -14.04 2.70
C GLY A 25 -1.28 -12.55 2.40
N ASN A 26 -0.74 -11.66 3.23
CA ASN A 26 -0.79 -10.22 2.99
C ASN A 26 0.29 -9.81 1.99
N PRO A 27 -0.03 -8.95 1.01
CA PRO A 27 0.96 -8.33 0.14
C PRO A 27 2.07 -7.65 0.93
N GLN A 28 3.32 -7.83 0.52
CA GLN A 28 4.46 -7.11 1.07
C GLN A 28 4.59 -5.76 0.36
N ILE A 29 4.13 -4.69 1.00
CA ILE A 29 4.18 -3.33 0.48
C ILE A 29 5.02 -2.46 1.41
N ALA A 30 5.93 -1.68 0.83
CA ALA A 30 6.73 -0.74 1.59
C ALA A 30 5.85 0.29 2.31
N LYS A 31 6.31 0.77 3.46
CA LYS A 31 5.65 1.88 4.15
C LYS A 31 5.51 3.07 3.20
N GLY A 32 4.32 3.64 3.13
CA GLY A 32 4.03 4.80 2.30
C GLY A 32 2.80 5.54 2.80
N TYR A 33 2.69 6.81 2.42
CA TYR A 33 1.53 7.66 2.70
C TYR A 33 0.82 8.01 1.39
N GLY A 34 -0.47 8.34 1.48
CA GLY A 34 -1.34 8.63 0.35
C GLY A 34 -1.97 7.38 -0.26
N ASP A 35 -2.68 7.60 -1.36
CA ASP A 35 -3.49 6.57 -2.02
C ASP A 35 -2.66 5.49 -2.73
N ALA A 36 -1.60 5.89 -3.43
CA ALA A 36 -0.77 4.99 -4.22
C ALA A 36 -0.28 3.71 -3.48
N PRO A 37 0.26 3.77 -2.25
CA PRO A 37 0.66 2.55 -1.53
C PRO A 37 -0.53 1.66 -1.14
N VAL A 38 -1.70 2.24 -0.85
CA VAL A 38 -2.91 1.47 -0.57
C VAL A 38 -3.45 0.79 -1.83
N GLN A 39 -3.46 1.48 -2.97
CA GLN A 39 -3.84 0.88 -4.25
C GLN A 39 -2.89 -0.25 -4.66
N ALA A 40 -1.59 -0.09 -4.43
CA ALA A 40 -0.61 -1.14 -4.66
C ALA A 40 -0.88 -2.37 -3.78
N TYR A 41 -1.26 -2.16 -2.52
CA TYR A 41 -1.67 -3.23 -1.61
C TYR A 41 -2.91 -3.96 -2.12
N ILE A 42 -3.97 -3.23 -2.49
CA ILE A 42 -5.21 -3.81 -3.02
C ILE A 42 -4.95 -4.58 -4.31
N ALA A 43 -4.16 -4.01 -5.23
CA ALA A 43 -3.82 -4.65 -6.50
C ALA A 43 -3.06 -5.98 -6.31
N ALA A 44 -2.26 -6.06 -5.26
CA ALA A 44 -1.48 -7.24 -4.91
C ALA A 44 -2.26 -8.30 -4.11
N MET A 45 -3.47 -8.00 -3.63
CA MET A 45 -4.27 -8.98 -2.88
C MET A 45 -4.66 -10.17 -3.77
N PRO A 46 -4.56 -11.42 -3.26
CA PRO A 46 -4.87 -12.60 -4.06
C PRO A 46 -6.38 -12.85 -4.17
N GLY A 47 -6.83 -13.19 -5.37
CA GLY A 47 -8.19 -13.66 -5.65
C GLY A 47 -9.29 -12.68 -5.18
N TRP A 48 -10.32 -13.23 -4.54
CA TRP A 48 -11.52 -12.48 -4.09
C TRP A 48 -11.21 -11.33 -3.11
N LYS A 49 -10.07 -11.40 -2.41
CA LYS A 49 -9.68 -10.37 -1.44
C LYS A 49 -9.47 -9.02 -2.13
N ARG A 50 -8.97 -9.02 -3.38
CA ARG A 50 -8.78 -7.80 -4.17
C ARG A 50 -10.09 -7.05 -4.41
N ASP A 51 -11.14 -7.76 -4.78
CA ASP A 51 -12.45 -7.15 -5.05
C ASP A 51 -13.09 -6.59 -3.78
N VAL A 52 -12.95 -7.32 -2.66
CA VAL A 52 -13.37 -6.83 -1.34
C VAL A 52 -12.57 -5.59 -0.92
N GLY A 53 -11.24 -5.62 -1.11
CA GLY A 53 -10.37 -4.49 -0.82
C GLY A 53 -10.76 -3.23 -1.60
N ARG A 54 -11.05 -3.37 -2.90
CA ARG A 54 -11.56 -2.26 -3.74
C ARG A 54 -12.89 -1.70 -3.23
N ARG A 55 -13.81 -2.58 -2.85
CA ARG A 55 -15.13 -2.15 -2.35
C ARG A 55 -15.02 -1.43 -1.01
N LEU A 56 -14.16 -1.89 -0.12
CA LEU A 56 -13.90 -1.25 1.18
C LEU A 56 -13.26 0.12 0.99
N ASP A 57 -12.24 0.22 0.16
CA ASP A 57 -11.56 1.49 -0.14
C ASP A 57 -12.56 2.55 -0.65
N ALA A 58 -13.38 2.20 -1.66
CA ALA A 58 -14.41 3.09 -2.19
C ALA A 58 -15.52 3.44 -1.18
N LEU A 59 -15.85 2.52 -0.25
CA LEU A 59 -16.80 2.77 0.83
C LEU A 59 -16.23 3.79 1.83
N ILE A 60 -14.95 3.65 2.19
CA ILE A 60 -14.27 4.52 3.15
C ILE A 60 -14.14 5.92 2.58
N GLU A 61 -13.65 6.09 1.35
CA GLU A 61 -13.51 7.39 0.69
C GLU A 61 -14.85 8.14 0.58
N ARG A 62 -15.92 7.41 0.26
CA ARG A 62 -17.27 7.99 0.19
C ARG A 62 -17.79 8.43 1.56
N SER A 63 -17.44 7.69 2.61
CA SER A 63 -17.94 7.94 3.97
C SER A 63 -17.13 9.02 4.69
N LEU A 64 -15.83 9.16 4.36
CA LEU A 64 -14.90 10.11 4.96
C LEU A 64 -14.15 10.86 3.84
N PRO A 65 -14.68 11.97 3.32
CA PRO A 65 -14.07 12.71 2.22
C PRO A 65 -12.68 13.28 2.52
N SER A 66 -12.35 13.46 3.81
CA SER A 66 -11.05 13.94 4.29
C SER A 66 -10.14 12.81 4.78
N VAL A 67 -10.38 11.57 4.36
CA VAL A 67 -9.58 10.43 4.80
C VAL A 67 -8.15 10.50 4.27
N GLU A 68 -7.19 10.37 5.18
CA GLU A 68 -5.80 10.11 4.87
C GLU A 68 -5.52 8.60 4.84
N LYS A 69 -4.74 8.20 3.85
CA LYS A 69 -4.37 6.80 3.62
C LYS A 69 -2.89 6.58 3.87
N ALA A 70 -2.56 5.40 4.37
CA ALA A 70 -1.17 4.97 4.49
C ALA A 70 -1.04 3.45 4.48
N VAL A 71 0.14 2.95 4.17
CA VAL A 71 0.57 1.59 4.52
C VAL A 71 1.63 1.71 5.61
N LYS A 72 1.37 1.12 6.77
CA LYS A 72 2.31 1.05 7.90
C LYS A 72 2.25 -0.35 8.51
N TRP A 73 3.40 -0.89 8.92
CA TRP A 73 3.50 -2.25 9.46
C TRP A 73 2.84 -3.32 8.57
N ASN A 74 2.95 -3.14 7.24
CA ASN A 74 2.34 -3.99 6.22
C ASN A 74 0.80 -4.10 6.27
N SER A 75 0.14 -3.05 6.78
CA SER A 75 -1.32 -2.93 6.81
C SER A 75 -1.76 -1.61 6.18
N PRO A 76 -2.80 -1.62 5.33
CA PRO A 76 -3.45 -0.39 4.88
C PRO A 76 -4.19 0.24 6.08
N LEU A 77 -4.01 1.54 6.26
CA LEU A 77 -4.60 2.36 7.31
C LEU A 77 -5.35 3.52 6.68
N TYR A 78 -6.47 3.85 7.31
CA TYR A 78 -7.36 4.96 6.95
C TYR A 78 -7.61 5.77 8.22
N GLY A 79 -7.40 7.08 8.16
CA GLY A 79 -7.59 7.96 9.30
C GLY A 79 -7.92 9.37 8.87
N VAL A 80 -8.15 10.26 9.83
CA VAL A 80 -8.21 11.70 9.62
C VAL A 80 -7.16 12.35 10.52
N GLU A 81 -6.76 13.57 10.21
CA GLU A 81 -5.92 14.36 11.10
C GLU A 81 -6.58 14.49 12.48
N GLY A 82 -5.79 14.35 13.54
CA GLY A 82 -6.22 14.42 14.93
C GLY A 82 -5.10 14.90 15.83
#